data_AF-A0A1V5ZL93-F1
#
_entry.id   AF-A0A1V5ZL93-F1
#
_cell.length_a   1.000
_cell.length_b   1.000
_cell.length_c   1.000
_cell.angle_alpha   90.00
_cell.angle_beta   90.00
_cell.angle_gamma   90.00
#
_symmetry.space_group_name_H-M   'P 1'
#
loop_
_entity.id
_entity.type
_entity.pdbx_description
1 polymer ?
#
loop_
_entity_poly.entity_id
_entity_poly.type
_entity_poly.pdbx_seq_one_letter_code
_entity_poly.pdbx_strand_id
1 'polypeptide(L)'
;MEFYERDKKIIKTIESPRDLMVPENVVQYSFTHGSHDEVRDILLLSRPDYTVYDEVRNKPDFELYKDLRLTGIGLIGVIHATRPIDSIQRFLGTIEM
;
A
#
# COMPACT_ATOMS: atom_id res chain seq x y z
N MET A 1 5.90 -0.74 -12.47
CA MET A 1 5.27 0.60 -12.37
C MET A 1 5.03 1.20 -13.76
N GLU A 2 6.06 1.20 -14.61
CA GLU A 2 6.01 1.68 -16.00
C GLU A 2 4.83 1.14 -16.83
N PHE A 3 4.40 -0.11 -16.61
CA PHE A 3 3.24 -0.68 -17.30
C PHE A 3 1.94 0.08 -17.04
N TYR A 4 1.69 0.51 -15.79
CA TYR A 4 0.47 1.22 -15.41
C TYR A 4 0.53 2.71 -15.79
N GLU A 5 1.72 3.31 -15.78
CA GLU A 5 1.89 4.73 -16.15
C GLU A 5 1.63 4.99 -17.63
N ARG A 6 1.98 4.04 -18.50
CA ARG A 6 1.70 4.13 -19.95
C ARG A 6 0.21 4.24 -20.28
N ASP A 7 -0.67 3.85 -19.36
CA ASP A 7 -2.13 3.88 -19.51
C ASP A 7 -2.78 5.09 -18.80
N LYS A 8 -2.00 6.13 -18.48
CA LYS A 8 -2.44 7.36 -17.78
C LYS A 8 -3.11 7.12 -16.42
N LYS A 9 -2.77 6.01 -15.76
CA LYS A 9 -3.26 5.70 -14.41
C LYS A 9 -2.54 6.55 -13.37
N ILE A 10 -3.28 7.02 -12.36
CA ILE A 10 -2.72 7.74 -11.22
C ILE A 10 -2.16 6.70 -10.25
N ILE A 11 -0.85 6.73 -10.05
CA ILE A 11 -0.14 5.79 -9.18
C ILE A 11 0.48 6.56 -8.02
N LYS A 12 0.38 5.99 -6.82
CA LYS A 12 1.07 6.48 -5.62
C LYS A 12 1.76 5.33 -4.89
N THR A 13 2.67 5.64 -3.98
CA THR A 13 3.34 4.63 -3.14
C THR A 13 3.18 4.91 -1.66
N ILE A 14 3.30 3.85 -0.85
CA ILE A 14 3.42 3.89 0.61
C ILE A 14 4.67 3.10 0.99
N GLU A 15 5.59 3.75 1.71
CA GLU A 15 6.94 3.23 1.95
C GLU A 15 7.44 3.56 3.37
N SER A 16 8.42 2.82 3.90
CA SER A 16 9.06 3.20 5.16
C SER A 16 10.47 2.60 5.27
N PRO A 17 11.53 3.39 5.00
CA PRO A 17 11.58 4.76 4.46
C PRO A 17 11.28 4.82 2.93
N ARG A 18 11.33 6.01 2.30
CA ARG A 18 11.25 6.12 0.84
C ARG A 18 12.51 5.56 0.19
N ASP A 19 12.40 4.43 -0.50
CA ASP A 19 13.54 3.74 -1.14
C ASP A 19 13.22 3.29 -2.58
N LEU A 20 11.93 3.35 -2.98
CA LEU A 20 11.55 3.03 -4.34
C LEU A 20 12.08 4.08 -5.32
N MET A 21 12.86 3.65 -6.30
CA MET A 21 13.23 4.48 -7.45
C MET A 21 12.06 4.52 -8.44
N VAL A 22 11.30 5.61 -8.39
CA VAL A 22 10.12 5.85 -9.22
C VAL A 22 10.25 7.16 -10.00
N PRO A 23 9.53 7.32 -11.12
CA PRO A 23 9.49 8.58 -11.84
C PRO A 23 8.98 9.74 -10.98
N GLU A 24 9.42 10.97 -11.27
CA GLU A 24 9.07 12.17 -10.48
C GLU A 24 7.56 12.46 -10.40
N ASN A 25 6.78 11.97 -11.36
CA ASN A 25 5.32 12.11 -11.37
C ASN A 25 4.60 11.19 -10.37
N VAL A 26 5.30 10.24 -9.75
CA VAL A 26 4.74 9.33 -8.76
C VAL A 26 4.87 9.94 -7.37
N VAL A 27 3.73 10.19 -6.73
CA VAL A 27 3.72 10.69 -5.35
C VAL A 27 4.04 9.54 -4.38
N GLN A 28 5.06 9.75 -3.56
CA GLN A 28 5.50 8.78 -2.56
C GLN A 28 5.09 9.20 -1.15
N TYR A 29 4.35 8.37 -0.43
CA TYR A 29 4.07 8.57 1.00
C TYR A 29 5.02 7.75 1.85
N SER A 30 5.37 8.27 3.03
CA SER A 30 6.20 7.50 3.95
C SER A 30 5.79 7.63 5.40
N PHE A 31 5.81 6.50 6.11
CA PHE A 31 5.49 6.46 7.53
C PHE A 31 6.52 7.15 8.42
N THR A 32 7.69 7.50 7.88
CA THR A 32 8.64 8.35 8.59
C THR A 32 8.22 9.83 8.60
N HIS A 33 7.26 10.22 7.76
CA HIS A 33 6.80 11.61 7.60
C HIS A 33 5.29 11.79 7.87
N GLY A 34 4.57 10.72 8.22
CA GLY A 34 3.14 10.75 8.53
C GLY A 34 2.67 9.42 9.11
N SER A 35 1.60 9.46 9.88
CA SER A 35 0.98 8.26 10.48
C SER A 35 0.15 7.46 9.47
N HIS A 36 -0.19 6.21 9.82
CA HIS A 36 -1.11 5.38 9.03
C HIS A 36 -2.47 6.04 8.78
N ASP A 37 -3.02 6.74 9.77
CA ASP A 37 -4.29 7.45 9.64
C ASP A 37 -4.19 8.64 8.67
N GLU A 38 -3.12 9.44 8.74
CA GLU A 38 -2.92 10.54 7.80
C GLU A 38 -2.74 10.04 6.36
N VAL A 39 -1.95 8.98 6.17
CA VAL A 39 -1.77 8.35 4.86
C VAL A 39 -3.09 7.77 4.36
N ARG A 40 -3.88 7.12 5.23
CA ARG A 40 -5.22 6.63 4.90
C ARG A 40 -6.09 7.76 4.36
N ASP A 41 -6.24 8.83 5.13
CA ASP A 41 -7.16 9.91 4.81
C ASP A 41 -6.77 10.60 3.50
N ILE A 42 -5.47 10.82 3.27
CA ILE A 42 -4.96 11.38 2.01
C ILE A 42 -5.27 10.46 0.82
N LEU A 43 -5.10 9.14 0.97
CA LEU A 43 -5.37 8.19 -0.10
C LEU A 43 -6.87 8.01 -0.37
N LEU A 44 -7.71 8.06 0.67
CA LEU A 44 -9.16 8.04 0.52
C LEU A 44 -9.70 9.31 -0.15
N LEU A 45 -9.07 10.47 0.09
CA LEU A 45 -9.42 11.72 -0.57
C LEU A 45 -8.95 11.74 -2.04
N SER A 46 -7.74 11.23 -2.30
CA SER A 46 -7.14 11.31 -3.63
C SER A 46 -7.50 10.15 -4.57
N ARG A 47 -7.99 9.02 -4.04
CA ARG A 47 -8.47 7.82 -4.76
C ARG A 47 -7.64 7.49 -6.01
N PRO A 48 -6.33 7.21 -5.87
CA PRO A 48 -5.52 6.83 -7.01
C PRO A 48 -6.04 5.52 -7.64
N ASP A 49 -5.77 5.32 -8.94
CA ASP A 49 -6.09 4.06 -9.62
C ASP A 49 -5.34 2.90 -8.96
N TYR A 50 -4.06 3.12 -8.66
CA TYR A 50 -3.21 2.15 -7.99
C TYR A 50 -2.36 2.76 -6.89
N THR A 51 -2.18 2.01 -5.82
CA THR A 51 -1.22 2.30 -4.77
C THR A 51 -0.28 1.11 -4.58
N VAL A 52 1.02 1.36 -4.69
CA VAL A 52 2.05 0.37 -4.37
C VAL A 52 2.41 0.52 -2.90
N TYR A 53 2.14 -0.51 -2.12
CA TYR A 53 2.48 -0.60 -0.71
C TYR A 53 3.71 -1.48 -0.60
N ASP A 54 4.88 -0.88 -0.34
CA ASP A 54 6.18 -1.55 -0.40
C ASP A 54 6.19 -2.86 0.41
N GLU A 55 5.85 -2.80 1.70
CA GLU A 55 5.72 -3.99 2.53
C GLU A 55 4.63 -3.86 3.59
N VAL A 56 3.83 -4.92 3.73
CA VAL A 56 2.81 -5.05 4.78
C VAL A 56 3.34 -5.94 5.90
N ARG A 57 3.78 -5.33 7.01
CA ARG A 57 4.57 -6.00 8.05
C ARG A 57 3.81 -6.16 9.36
N ASN A 58 3.14 -5.12 9.84
CA ASN A 58 2.54 -5.07 11.18
C ASN A 58 1.03 -4.87 11.10
N LYS A 59 0.34 -5.00 12.25
CA LYS A 59 -1.12 -4.86 12.32
C LYS A 59 -1.63 -3.54 11.70
N PRO A 60 -1.06 -2.36 12.01
CA PRO A 60 -1.41 -1.12 11.32
C PRO A 60 -1.29 -1.18 9.79
N ASP A 61 -0.26 -1.84 9.26
CA ASP A 61 -0.11 -2.00 7.81
C ASP A 61 -1.25 -2.85 7.21
N PHE A 62 -1.59 -3.96 7.88
CA PHE A 62 -2.68 -4.85 7.46
C PHE A 62 -4.04 -4.15 7.52
N GLU A 63 -4.30 -3.38 8.57
CA GLU A 63 -5.53 -2.59 8.73
C GLU A 63 -5.65 -1.53 7.63
N LEU A 64 -4.57 -0.76 7.40
CA LEU A 64 -4.53 0.24 6.33
C LEU A 64 -4.74 -0.40 4.95
N TYR A 65 -4.04 -1.51 4.67
CA TYR A 65 -4.18 -2.23 3.41
C TYR A 65 -5.62 -2.71 3.20
N LYS A 66 -6.25 -3.29 4.23
CA LYS A 66 -7.64 -3.73 4.18
C LYS A 66 -8.58 -2.56 3.89
N ASP A 67 -8.46 -1.47 4.63
CA ASP A 67 -9.34 -0.30 4.50
C ASP A 67 -9.26 0.29 3.09
N LEU A 68 -8.05 0.54 2.61
CA LEU A 68 -7.82 1.05 1.25
C LEU A 68 -8.34 0.08 0.19
N ARG A 69 -8.15 -1.23 0.35
CA ARG A 69 -8.62 -2.24 -0.62
C ARG A 69 -10.14 -2.29 -0.69
N LEU A 70 -10.83 -2.15 0.43
CA LEU A 70 -12.29 -2.15 0.51
C LEU A 70 -12.91 -0.89 -0.12
N THR A 71 -12.17 0.21 -0.25
CA THR A 71 -12.65 1.43 -0.93
C THR A 71 -12.49 1.42 -2.45
N GLY A 72 -11.94 0.33 -3.00
CA GLY A 72 -11.78 0.12 -4.44
C GLY A 72 -10.47 0.67 -5.01
N ILE A 73 -9.53 1.11 -4.17
CA ILE A 73 -8.18 1.48 -4.60
C ILE A 73 -7.42 0.20 -4.99
N GLY A 74 -6.81 0.20 -6.17
CA GLY A 74 -6.00 -0.90 -6.66
C GLY A 74 -4.71 -1.05 -5.84
N LEU A 75 -4.69 -1.92 -4.85
CA LEU A 75 -3.51 -2.16 -4.03
C LEU A 75 -2.62 -3.29 -4.55
N ILE A 76 -1.33 -3.02 -4.59
CA ILE A 76 -0.26 -3.98 -4.84
C ILE A 76 0.69 -3.88 -3.66
N GLY A 77 1.01 -4.98 -2.98
CA GLY A 77 2.00 -4.96 -1.92
C GLY A 77 2.61 -6.33 -1.62
N VAL A 78 3.66 -6.32 -0.79
CA VAL A 78 4.44 -7.52 -0.47
C VAL A 78 4.20 -7.94 0.98
N ILE A 79 4.01 -9.23 1.20
CA ILE A 79 3.98 -9.86 2.52
C ILE A 79 5.07 -10.92 2.55
N HIS A 80 6.02 -10.80 3.48
CA HIS A 80 7.04 -11.82 3.68
C HIS A 80 6.45 -13.04 4.39
N ALA A 81 6.62 -14.20 3.77
CA ALA A 81 6.14 -15.48 4.26
C ALA A 81 7.00 -16.62 3.71
N THR A 82 7.18 -17.69 4.49
CA THR A 82 7.95 -18.87 4.08
C THR A 82 7.24 -19.63 2.95
N ARG A 83 5.91 -19.72 3.01
CA ARG A 83 5.08 -20.31 1.96
C ARG A 83 3.91 -19.36 1.62
N PRO A 84 3.36 -19.43 0.39
CA PRO A 84 2.22 -18.58 0.01
C PRO A 84 0.98 -18.72 0.92
N ILE A 85 0.75 -19.89 1.51
CA ILE A 85 -0.38 -20.07 2.45
C ILE A 85 -0.17 -19.31 3.76
N ASP A 86 1.07 -19.14 4.20
CA ASP A 86 1.38 -18.46 5.46
C ASP A 86 1.09 -16.95 5.35
N SER A 87 1.23 -16.34 4.16
CA SER A 87 0.85 -14.93 3.95
C SER A 87 -0.66 -14.72 3.99
N ILE A 88 -1.44 -15.66 3.42
CA ILE A 88 -2.90 -15.64 3.49
C ILE A 88 -3.35 -15.79 4.95
N GLN A 89 -2.81 -16.77 5.67
CA GLN A 89 -3.13 -17.00 7.09
C GLN A 89 -2.78 -15.79 7.96
N ARG A 90 -1.61 -15.18 7.74
CA ARG A 90 -1.19 -13.96 8.45
C ARG A 90 -2.14 -12.80 8.17
N PHE A 91 -2.56 -12.62 6.92
CA PHE A 91 -3.50 -11.57 6.54
C PHE A 91 -4.86 -11.75 7.24
N LEU A 92 -5.42 -12.96 7.20
CA LEU A 92 -6.68 -13.28 7.87
C LEU A 92 -6.57 -13.11 9.40
N GLY A 93 -5.56 -13.72 10.02
CA GLY A 93 -5.38 -13.68 11.47
C GLY A 93 -5.15 -12.28 12.03
N THR A 94 -4.55 -11.38 11.26
CA THR A 94 -4.32 -9.99 11.71
C THR A 94 -5.58 -9.13 11.62
N ILE A 95 -6.51 -9.46 10.72
CA ILE A 95 -7.77 -8.72 10.53
C ILE A 95 -8.86 -9.19 11.50
N GLU A 96 -8.84 -10.47 11.89
CA GLU A 96 -9.84 -11.06 12.80
C GLU A 96 -9.52 -10.87 14.30
N MET A 97 -8.28 -10.49 14.65
CA MET A 97 -7.82 -10.29 16.05
C MET A 97 -7.90 -8.85 16.54
#